data_AF-A0A2M9HDL7-F1
#
_entry.id   AF-A0A2M9HDL7-F1
#
_cell.length_a   1.000
_cell.length_b   1.000
_cell.length_c   1.000
_cell.angle_alpha   90.00
_cell.angle_beta   90.00
_cell.angle_gamma   90.00
#
_symmetry.space_group_name_H-M   'P 1'
#
loop_
_entity.id
_entity.type
_entity.pdbx_description
1 polymer ?
#
loop_
_entity_poly.entity_id
_entity_poly.type
_entity_poly.pdbx_seq_one_letter_code
_entity_poly.pdbx_strand_id
1 'polypeptide(L)'
;MAKLRSWQKTPAPEPRAGEQEWLKRGMTKHGGFSVAVTQIASYAVLLFAVFTLGTHTVSGLIGLGFLLLSGSMVMLVGWPFEGEARESVFARVLASVTFLVGFGYLASGEFYTDQTFLRWAGFLVIWFWVMVFVSFLRQMMRRNRSHLIRSLSVGLMASLSTLGAVCWMFLPSLVRDLNAEQTPTSLAVTVIVVLLAAAVALLAASITWWNGKPRKLPFSWMGMGMVPVLMLGYGIFVAAFAMHFGPAVF
;
A
#
# COMPACT_ATOMS: atom_id res chain seq x y z
N MET A 1 42.37 17.25 25.41
CA MET A 1 41.02 17.20 24.79
C MET A 1 41.15 16.75 23.34
N ALA A 2 40.80 15.50 23.03
CA ALA A 2 40.86 14.96 21.67
C ALA A 2 39.48 15.06 21.00
N LYS A 3 39.39 15.80 19.89
CA LYS A 3 38.19 15.86 19.03
C LYS A 3 37.99 14.51 18.33
N LEU A 4 36.99 13.75 18.76
CA LEU A 4 36.53 12.53 18.07
C LEU A 4 35.87 12.93 16.74
N ARG A 5 36.45 12.47 15.62
CA ARG A 5 35.96 12.69 14.26
C ARG A 5 34.63 11.96 14.03
N SER A 6 33.55 12.71 13.95
CA SER A 6 32.18 12.25 13.68
C SER A 6 31.91 11.82 12.22
N TRP A 7 32.91 11.34 11.47
CA TRP A 7 32.81 11.15 10.01
C TRP A 7 33.29 9.79 9.49
N GLN A 8 33.39 8.76 10.34
CA GLN A 8 33.46 7.39 9.82
C GLN A 8 32.05 7.00 9.35
N LYS A 9 31.75 7.24 8.08
CA LYS A 9 30.66 6.54 7.38
C LYS A 9 30.88 5.06 7.63
N THR A 10 29.92 4.42 8.29
CA THR A 10 29.91 2.96 8.49
C THR A 10 30.18 2.33 7.12
N PRO A 11 31.19 1.46 6.99
CA PRO A 11 31.45 0.80 5.71
C PRO A 11 30.17 0.09 5.27
N ALA A 12 29.77 0.31 4.02
CA ALA A 12 28.60 -0.35 3.47
C ALA A 12 28.78 -1.87 3.67
N PRO A 13 27.75 -2.58 4.16
CA PRO A 13 27.87 -4.01 4.42
C PRO A 13 28.31 -4.73 3.15
N GLU A 14 29.26 -5.66 3.28
CA GLU A 14 29.78 -6.40 2.13
C GLU A 14 28.62 -7.07 1.35
N PRO A 15 28.63 -6.98 0.01
CA PRO A 15 27.61 -7.60 -0.81
C PRO A 15 27.69 -9.12 -0.63
N ARG A 16 26.55 -9.76 -0.36
CA ARG A 16 26.47 -11.23 -0.30
C ARG A 16 26.85 -11.80 -1.68
N ALA A 17 27.32 -13.03 -1.75
CA ALA A 17 27.71 -13.69 -3.01
C ALA A 17 26.67 -13.52 -4.14
N GLY A 18 25.37 -13.59 -3.81
CA GLY A 18 24.29 -13.34 -4.78
C GLY A 18 24.16 -11.89 -5.26
N GLU A 19 24.46 -10.88 -4.43
CA GLU A 19 24.46 -9.46 -4.85
C GLU A 19 25.59 -9.12 -5.82
N GLN A 20 26.74 -9.77 -5.69
CA GLN A 20 27.82 -9.59 -6.66
C GLN A 20 27.42 -10.16 -8.03
N GLU A 21 26.69 -11.27 -8.06
CA GLU A 21 26.17 -11.86 -9.28
C GLU A 21 25.13 -10.95 -9.96
N TRP A 22 24.25 -10.32 -9.18
CA TRP A 22 23.27 -9.35 -9.66
C TRP A 22 23.90 -8.09 -10.27
N LEU A 23 24.96 -7.57 -9.64
CA LEU A 23 25.71 -6.43 -10.15
C LEU A 23 26.49 -6.80 -11.43
N LYS A 24 27.01 -8.02 -11.52
CA LYS A 24 27.65 -8.57 -12.74
C LYS A 24 26.66 -8.72 -13.90
N ARG A 25 25.37 -8.99 -13.61
CA ARG A 25 24.29 -9.04 -14.62
C ARG A 25 23.82 -7.67 -15.10
N GLY A 26 24.49 -6.56 -14.72
CA GLY A 26 24.19 -5.23 -15.22
C GLY A 26 22.95 -4.55 -14.62
N MET A 27 22.39 -5.09 -13.52
CA MET A 27 21.25 -4.46 -12.87
C MET A 27 21.67 -3.16 -12.17
N THR A 28 21.17 -2.03 -12.67
CA THR A 28 21.53 -0.69 -12.19
C THR A 28 20.98 -0.41 -10.79
N LYS A 29 21.75 0.32 -9.98
CA LYS A 29 21.25 0.88 -8.71
C LYS A 29 20.20 1.95 -9.01
N HIS A 30 18.93 1.60 -8.83
CA HIS A 30 17.83 2.55 -9.01
C HIS A 30 17.81 3.59 -7.87
N GLY A 31 17.72 4.86 -8.24
CA GLY A 31 17.61 5.99 -7.31
C GLY A 31 16.18 6.19 -6.79
N GLY A 32 15.98 7.18 -5.92
CA GLY A 32 14.64 7.57 -5.44
C GLY A 32 13.71 8.02 -6.59
N PHE A 33 14.28 8.49 -7.70
CA PHE A 33 13.54 8.81 -8.91
C PHE A 33 12.74 7.62 -9.46
N SER A 34 13.32 6.41 -9.48
CA SER A 34 12.61 5.22 -9.98
C SER A 34 11.41 4.86 -9.10
N VAL A 35 11.51 5.07 -7.78
CA VAL A 35 10.40 4.88 -6.82
C VAL A 35 9.26 5.86 -7.13
N ALA A 36 9.60 7.13 -7.35
CA ALA A 36 8.64 8.16 -7.71
C ALA A 36 7.94 7.87 -9.04
N VAL A 37 8.70 7.41 -10.06
CA VAL A 37 8.13 7.01 -11.36
C VAL A 37 7.15 5.86 -11.20
N THR A 38 7.47 4.84 -10.40
CA THR A 38 6.52 3.75 -10.11
C THR A 38 5.23 4.28 -9.50
N GLN A 39 5.31 5.19 -8.52
CA GLN A 39 4.12 5.77 -7.89
C GLN A 39 3.25 6.53 -8.88
N ILE A 40 3.84 7.45 -9.63
CA ILE A 40 3.13 8.29 -10.60
C ILE A 40 2.49 7.42 -11.68
N ALA A 41 3.23 6.45 -12.23
CA ALA A 41 2.73 5.52 -13.23
C ALA A 41 1.55 4.68 -12.68
N SER A 42 1.66 4.16 -11.46
CA SER A 42 0.59 3.37 -10.85
C SER A 42 -0.67 4.19 -10.58
N TYR A 43 -0.54 5.44 -10.11
CA TYR A 43 -1.69 6.34 -9.97
C TYR A 43 -2.33 6.65 -11.31
N ALA A 44 -1.53 6.96 -12.34
CA ALA A 44 -2.03 7.22 -13.67
C ALA A 44 -2.82 6.02 -14.23
N VAL A 45 -2.30 4.80 -14.07
CA VAL A 45 -2.96 3.57 -14.50
C VAL A 45 -4.27 3.33 -13.72
N LEU A 46 -4.27 3.51 -12.40
CA LEU A 46 -5.48 3.35 -11.57
C LEU A 46 -6.57 4.36 -11.94
N LEU A 47 -6.21 5.63 -12.08
CA LEU A 47 -7.14 6.68 -12.46
C LEU A 47 -7.66 6.45 -13.88
N PHE A 48 -6.77 6.15 -14.82
CA PHE A 48 -7.15 5.82 -16.20
C PHE A 48 -8.13 4.65 -16.24
N ALA A 49 -7.84 3.55 -15.52
CA ALA A 49 -8.70 2.39 -15.44
C ALA A 49 -10.12 2.75 -14.96
N VAL A 50 -10.24 3.61 -13.96
CA VAL A 50 -11.55 4.10 -13.47
C VAL A 50 -12.25 4.92 -14.55
N PHE A 51 -11.57 5.85 -15.21
CA PHE A 51 -12.21 6.69 -16.24
C PHE A 51 -12.59 5.93 -17.52
N THR A 52 -11.90 4.82 -17.86
CA THR A 52 -12.13 4.11 -19.13
C THR A 52 -12.96 2.84 -19.03
N LEU A 53 -12.86 2.06 -17.93
CA LEU A 53 -13.46 0.72 -17.86
C LEU A 53 -14.96 0.71 -17.52
N GLY A 54 -15.61 1.87 -17.44
CA GLY A 54 -17.01 1.99 -17.06
C GLY A 54 -17.20 1.65 -15.59
N THR A 55 -17.13 2.68 -14.75
CA THR A 55 -17.13 2.70 -13.28
C THR A 55 -18.27 1.95 -12.59
N HIS A 56 -19.29 1.53 -13.33
CA HIS A 56 -20.50 0.88 -12.81
C HIS A 56 -20.85 -0.44 -13.51
N THR A 57 -19.94 -0.94 -14.37
CA THR A 57 -20.12 -2.26 -15.00
C THR A 57 -19.42 -3.33 -14.16
N VAL A 58 -20.01 -4.52 -14.11
CA VAL A 58 -19.40 -5.70 -13.47
C VAL A 58 -18.02 -5.98 -14.06
N SER A 59 -17.86 -5.81 -15.38
CA SER A 59 -16.57 -5.95 -16.07
C SER A 59 -15.53 -4.93 -15.61
N GLY A 60 -15.93 -3.67 -15.37
CA GLY A 60 -15.03 -2.63 -14.86
C GLY A 60 -14.54 -2.92 -13.44
N LEU A 61 -15.42 -3.41 -12.57
CA LEU A 61 -15.05 -3.81 -11.21
C LEU A 61 -14.10 -5.01 -11.18
N ILE A 62 -14.36 -6.01 -12.03
CA ILE A 62 -13.47 -7.16 -12.19
C ILE A 62 -12.10 -6.69 -12.69
N GLY A 63 -12.07 -5.83 -13.72
CA GLY A 63 -10.83 -5.28 -14.27
C GLY A 63 -10.01 -4.51 -13.23
N LEU A 64 -10.67 -3.66 -12.43
CA LEU A 64 -10.03 -2.95 -11.32
C LEU A 64 -9.50 -3.92 -10.26
N GLY A 65 -10.26 -4.96 -9.91
CA GLY A 65 -9.81 -6.01 -9.00
C GLY A 65 -8.53 -6.71 -9.46
N PHE A 66 -8.46 -7.09 -10.73
CA PHE A 66 -7.25 -7.67 -11.33
C PHE A 66 -6.07 -6.70 -11.33
N LEU A 67 -6.32 -5.42 -11.56
CA LEU A 67 -5.29 -4.39 -11.54
C LEU A 67 -4.70 -4.20 -10.13
N LEU A 68 -5.55 -4.22 -9.10
CA LEU A 68 -5.14 -4.15 -7.69
C LEU A 68 -4.41 -5.41 -7.24
N LEU A 69 -4.83 -6.58 -7.73
CA LEU A 69 -4.11 -7.82 -7.53
C LEU A 69 -2.71 -7.74 -8.15
N SER A 70 -2.61 -7.26 -9.39
CA SER A 70 -1.32 -7.05 -10.08
C SER A 70 -0.41 -6.07 -9.30
N GLY A 71 -0.95 -4.93 -8.85
CA GLY A 71 -0.19 -3.98 -8.03
C GLY A 71 0.28 -4.57 -6.70
N SER A 72 -0.57 -5.36 -6.04
CA SER A 72 -0.20 -6.11 -4.84
C SER A 72 0.90 -7.14 -5.13
N MET A 73 0.83 -7.84 -6.27
CA MET A 73 1.86 -8.77 -6.71
C MET A 73 3.20 -8.07 -6.99
N VAL A 74 3.19 -6.88 -7.60
CA VAL A 74 4.40 -6.07 -7.78
C VAL A 74 5.06 -5.74 -6.44
N MET A 75 4.27 -5.37 -5.43
CA MET A 75 4.78 -5.12 -4.08
C MET A 75 5.35 -6.39 -3.43
N LEU A 76 4.62 -7.51 -3.55
CA LEU A 76 5.03 -8.78 -2.95
C LEU A 76 6.32 -9.27 -3.61
N VAL A 77 6.41 -9.31 -4.95
CA VAL A 77 7.60 -9.73 -5.68
C VAL A 77 8.76 -8.75 -5.46
N GLY A 78 8.53 -7.46 -5.69
CA GLY A 78 9.47 -6.35 -5.49
C GLY A 78 9.61 -5.94 -4.03
N TRP A 79 9.76 -6.92 -3.14
CA TRP A 79 9.66 -6.77 -1.68
C TRP A 79 10.43 -5.57 -1.12
N PRO A 80 9.73 -4.56 -0.57
CA PRO A 80 10.37 -3.33 -0.11
C PRO A 80 10.99 -3.45 1.28
N PHE A 81 10.51 -4.40 2.08
CA PHE A 81 10.87 -4.51 3.49
C PHE A 81 12.15 -5.32 3.70
N GLU A 82 12.90 -4.96 4.74
CA GLU A 82 14.11 -5.70 5.13
C GLU A 82 13.78 -6.74 6.21
N GLY A 83 14.32 -7.95 6.07
CA GLY A 83 14.16 -9.02 7.06
C GLY A 83 14.84 -10.32 6.63
N GLU A 84 14.91 -11.29 7.54
CA GLU A 84 15.33 -12.65 7.20
C GLU A 84 14.34 -13.32 6.24
N ALA A 85 14.80 -14.27 5.42
CA ALA A 85 13.98 -14.94 4.41
C ALA A 85 12.69 -15.53 5.01
N ARG A 86 12.77 -16.12 6.21
CA ARG A 86 11.62 -16.72 6.91
C ARG A 86 10.61 -15.68 7.43
N GLU A 87 11.05 -14.46 7.70
CA GLU A 87 10.19 -13.34 8.10
C GLU A 87 9.48 -12.74 6.90
N SER A 88 10.20 -12.62 5.78
CA SER A 88 9.63 -12.20 4.50
C SER A 88 8.51 -13.15 4.03
N VAL A 89 8.70 -14.47 4.14
CA VAL A 89 7.67 -15.45 3.72
C VAL A 89 6.36 -15.26 4.48
N PHE A 90 6.39 -15.12 5.81
CA PHE A 90 5.16 -14.92 6.57
C PHE A 90 4.47 -13.61 6.25
N ALA A 91 5.24 -12.52 6.17
CA ALA A 91 4.68 -11.21 5.86
C ALA A 91 4.02 -11.21 4.47
N ARG A 92 4.60 -11.92 3.49
CA ARG A 92 3.99 -12.14 2.18
C ARG A 92 2.71 -12.96 2.26
N VAL A 93 2.71 -14.07 2.99
CA VAL A 93 1.52 -14.93 3.16
C VAL A 93 0.39 -14.14 3.82
N LEU A 94 0.68 -13.43 4.92
CA LEU A 94 -0.31 -12.63 5.63
C LEU A 94 -0.89 -11.53 4.72
N ALA A 95 -0.05 -10.86 3.94
CA ALA A 95 -0.48 -9.84 2.99
C ALA A 95 -1.32 -10.42 1.84
N SER A 96 -0.94 -11.58 1.29
CA SER A 96 -1.73 -12.27 0.27
C SER A 96 -3.09 -12.72 0.80
N VAL A 97 -3.13 -13.33 1.98
CA VAL A 97 -4.39 -13.73 2.64
C VAL A 97 -5.26 -12.51 2.90
N THR A 98 -4.67 -11.42 3.37
CA THR A 98 -5.38 -10.15 3.62
C THR A 98 -6.01 -9.60 2.33
N PHE A 99 -5.29 -9.63 1.20
CA PHE A 99 -5.85 -9.24 -0.08
C PHE A 99 -7.03 -10.12 -0.47
N LEU A 100 -6.86 -11.44 -0.43
CA LEU A 100 -7.88 -12.40 -0.86
C LEU A 100 -9.15 -12.32 0.00
N VAL A 101 -8.98 -12.23 1.33
CA VAL A 101 -10.11 -12.11 2.24
C VAL A 101 -10.80 -10.76 2.06
N GLY A 102 -10.04 -9.67 1.96
CA GLY A 102 -10.63 -8.34 1.71
C GLY A 102 -11.39 -8.27 0.39
N PHE A 103 -10.77 -8.75 -0.69
CA PHE A 103 -11.40 -8.77 -2.01
C PHE A 103 -12.64 -9.66 -2.04
N GLY A 104 -12.54 -10.89 -1.50
CA GLY A 104 -13.67 -11.83 -1.43
C GLY A 104 -14.82 -11.30 -0.58
N TYR A 105 -14.50 -10.65 0.54
CA TYR A 105 -15.51 -10.03 1.40
C TYR A 105 -16.25 -8.91 0.68
N LEU A 106 -15.53 -8.02 -0.01
CA LEU A 106 -16.12 -6.94 -0.79
C LEU A 106 -16.98 -7.47 -1.95
N ALA A 107 -16.48 -8.46 -2.69
CA ALA A 107 -17.17 -9.06 -3.83
C ALA A 107 -18.41 -9.88 -3.45
N SER A 108 -18.59 -10.23 -2.18
CA SER A 108 -19.69 -11.09 -1.70
C SER A 108 -21.06 -10.39 -1.57
N GLY A 109 -21.15 -9.08 -1.78
CA GLY A 109 -22.44 -8.40 -1.74
C GLY A 109 -22.55 -7.28 -2.76
N GLU A 110 -23.60 -6.50 -2.64
CA GLU A 110 -23.91 -5.42 -3.58
C GLU A 110 -22.87 -4.30 -3.52
N PHE A 111 -22.50 -3.78 -4.67
CA PHE A 111 -21.54 -2.69 -4.74
C PHE A 111 -22.23 -1.34 -4.46
N TYR A 112 -21.56 -0.47 -3.70
CA TYR A 112 -21.93 0.93 -3.52
C TYR A 112 -23.29 1.21 -2.87
N THR A 113 -23.69 0.37 -1.92
CA THR A 113 -24.84 0.61 -1.04
C THR A 113 -24.39 1.09 0.34
N ASP A 114 -25.27 1.78 1.09
CA ASP A 114 -25.02 2.22 2.48
C ASP A 114 -24.51 1.07 3.35
N GLN A 115 -25.17 -0.09 3.21
CA GLN A 115 -24.81 -1.30 3.94
C GLN A 115 -23.40 -1.77 3.57
N THR A 116 -22.97 -1.64 2.31
CA THR A 116 -21.62 -2.03 1.88
C THR A 116 -20.54 -1.14 2.49
N PHE A 117 -20.77 0.18 2.58
CA PHE A 117 -19.83 1.09 3.26
C PHE A 117 -19.68 0.77 4.75
N LEU A 118 -20.80 0.58 5.46
CA LEU A 118 -20.79 0.25 6.89
C LEU A 118 -20.17 -1.13 7.15
N ARG A 119 -20.53 -2.12 6.33
CA ARG A 119 -19.99 -3.48 6.39
C ARG A 119 -18.49 -3.50 6.13
N TRP A 120 -18.01 -2.75 5.15
CA TRP A 120 -16.58 -2.62 4.86
C TRP A 120 -15.83 -1.91 5.99
N ALA A 121 -16.38 -0.82 6.54
CA ALA A 121 -15.79 -0.13 7.68
C ALA A 121 -15.62 -1.05 8.90
N GLY A 122 -16.66 -1.83 9.22
CA GLY A 122 -16.60 -2.83 10.29
C GLY A 122 -15.56 -3.92 10.00
N PHE A 123 -15.49 -4.39 8.76
CA PHE A 123 -14.47 -5.36 8.33
C PHE A 123 -13.05 -4.83 8.48
N LEU A 124 -12.78 -3.58 8.10
CA LEU A 124 -11.45 -2.97 8.26
C LEU A 124 -10.99 -2.99 9.72
N VAL A 125 -11.88 -2.65 10.65
CA VAL A 125 -11.57 -2.66 12.09
C VAL A 125 -11.32 -4.08 12.59
N ILE A 126 -12.23 -5.01 12.30
CA ILE A 126 -12.11 -6.41 12.74
C ILE A 126 -10.86 -7.06 12.15
N TRP A 127 -10.61 -6.87 10.86
CA TRP A 127 -9.47 -7.46 10.18
C TRP A 127 -8.15 -6.88 10.67
N PHE A 128 -8.11 -5.57 10.96
CA PHE A 128 -6.95 -4.96 11.62
C PHE A 128 -6.63 -5.63 12.96
N TRP A 129 -7.64 -5.85 13.79
CA TRP A 129 -7.50 -6.60 15.04
C TRP A 129 -6.98 -8.03 14.82
N VAL A 130 -7.52 -8.74 13.83
CA VAL A 130 -7.06 -10.10 13.47
C VAL A 130 -5.60 -10.09 13.04
N MET A 131 -5.19 -9.16 12.17
CA MET A 131 -3.79 -9.03 11.72
C MET A 131 -2.83 -8.79 12.89
N VAL A 132 -3.21 -7.90 13.80
CA VAL A 132 -2.45 -7.60 15.02
C VAL A 132 -2.36 -8.85 15.90
N PHE A 133 -3.49 -9.51 16.19
CA PHE A 133 -3.54 -10.71 17.03
C PHE A 133 -2.71 -11.86 16.46
N VAL A 134 -2.86 -12.17 15.16
CA VAL A 134 -2.08 -13.22 14.48
C VAL A 134 -0.58 -12.92 14.51
N SER A 135 -0.22 -11.64 14.32
CA SER A 135 1.19 -11.21 14.39
C SER A 135 1.78 -11.41 15.78
N PHE A 136 1.03 -11.06 16.83
CA PHE A 136 1.44 -11.29 18.22
C PHE A 136 1.48 -12.78 18.61
N LEU A 137 0.47 -13.56 18.21
CA LEU A 137 0.43 -14.99 18.51
C LEU A 137 1.63 -15.73 17.92
N ARG A 138 1.96 -15.45 16.65
CA ARG A 138 3.18 -15.98 16.01
C ARG A 138 4.43 -15.62 16.78
N GLN A 139 4.49 -14.41 17.32
CA GLN A 139 5.62 -13.93 18.09
C GLN A 139 5.75 -14.64 19.45
N MET A 140 4.63 -14.91 20.12
CA MET A 140 4.61 -15.69 21.36
C MET A 140 5.09 -17.13 21.14
N MET A 141 4.84 -17.71 19.97
CA MET A 141 5.28 -19.07 19.62
C MET A 141 6.78 -19.19 19.27
N ARG A 142 7.53 -18.09 19.17
CA ARG A 142 8.97 -18.13 18.85
C ARG A 142 9.82 -18.39 20.09
N ARG A 143 10.71 -19.39 19.99
CA ARG A 143 11.66 -19.78 21.06
C ARG A 143 12.79 -18.75 21.29
N ASN A 144 13.24 -18.04 20.25
CA ASN A 144 14.21 -16.94 20.35
C ASN A 144 13.54 -15.61 19.97
N ARG A 145 13.60 -14.62 20.89
CA ARG A 145 12.87 -13.34 20.79
C ARG A 145 13.70 -12.16 20.25
N SER A 146 14.83 -12.41 19.59
CA SER A 146 15.58 -11.34 18.92
C SER A 146 14.82 -10.82 17.69
N HIS A 147 14.86 -9.51 17.45
CA HIS A 147 14.23 -8.79 16.31
C HIS A 147 12.69 -8.75 16.25
N LEU A 148 12.02 -8.96 17.39
CA LEU A 148 10.56 -8.99 17.55
C LEU A 148 9.82 -7.84 16.84
N ILE A 149 10.14 -6.60 17.22
CA ILE A 149 9.42 -5.39 16.77
C ILE A 149 9.50 -5.21 15.25
N ARG A 150 10.68 -5.51 14.66
CA ARG A 150 10.91 -5.38 13.22
C ARG A 150 10.08 -6.37 12.42
N SER A 151 10.05 -7.64 12.84
CA SER A 151 9.29 -8.68 12.15
C SER A 151 7.78 -8.43 12.17
N LEU A 152 7.26 -7.84 13.26
CA LEU A 152 5.84 -7.45 13.38
C LEU A 152 5.49 -6.36 12.38
N SER A 153 6.30 -5.30 12.39
CA SER A 153 6.06 -4.09 11.61
C SER A 153 6.05 -4.40 10.11
N VAL A 154 6.96 -5.26 9.64
CA VAL A 154 7.02 -5.68 8.24
C VAL A 154 5.77 -6.47 7.82
N GLY A 155 5.31 -7.42 8.66
CA GLY A 155 4.09 -8.19 8.40
C GLY A 155 2.84 -7.33 8.36
N LEU A 156 2.69 -6.43 9.34
CA LEU A 156 1.56 -5.52 9.40
C LEU A 156 1.58 -4.50 8.26
N MET A 157 2.72 -3.88 7.95
CA MET A 157 2.82 -2.90 6.86
C MET A 157 2.52 -3.53 5.50
N ALA A 158 3.03 -4.73 5.22
CA ALA A 158 2.72 -5.44 3.99
C ALA A 158 1.21 -5.77 3.88
N SER A 159 0.59 -6.20 4.99
CA SER A 159 -0.81 -6.59 5.01
C SER A 159 -1.76 -5.39 4.98
N LEU A 160 -1.42 -4.30 5.67
CA LEU A 160 -2.11 -3.03 5.55
C LEU A 160 -2.02 -2.47 4.14
N SER A 161 -0.86 -2.61 3.48
CA SER A 161 -0.72 -2.17 2.09
C SER A 161 -1.68 -2.95 1.19
N THR A 162 -1.73 -4.28 1.28
CA THR A 162 -2.64 -5.07 0.43
C THR A 162 -4.11 -4.89 0.79
N LEU A 163 -4.45 -4.60 2.05
CA LEU A 163 -5.82 -4.24 2.43
C LEU A 163 -6.21 -2.86 1.89
N GLY A 164 -5.29 -1.88 1.96
CA GLY A 164 -5.44 -0.58 1.32
C GLY A 164 -5.62 -0.70 -0.19
N ALA A 165 -4.97 -1.68 -0.84
CA ALA A 165 -5.19 -1.98 -2.25
C ALA A 165 -6.67 -2.23 -2.54
N VAL A 166 -7.35 -3.06 -1.73
CA VAL A 166 -8.78 -3.35 -1.92
C VAL A 166 -9.64 -2.10 -1.76
N CYS A 167 -9.24 -1.14 -0.92
CA CYS A 167 -9.98 0.10 -0.71
C CYS A 167 -10.05 0.99 -1.97
N TRP A 168 -9.17 0.80 -2.96
CA TRP A 168 -9.28 1.49 -4.26
C TRP A 168 -10.53 1.09 -5.05
N MET A 169 -11.17 -0.03 -4.72
CA MET A 169 -12.45 -0.43 -5.32
C MET A 169 -13.59 0.57 -5.04
N PHE A 170 -13.41 1.50 -4.08
CA PHE A 170 -14.35 2.58 -3.78
C PHE A 170 -14.12 3.85 -4.60
N LEU A 171 -13.01 3.93 -5.36
CA LEU A 171 -12.72 5.07 -6.23
C LEU A 171 -13.85 5.36 -7.24
N PRO A 172 -14.45 4.37 -7.91
CA PRO A 172 -15.57 4.62 -8.83
C PRO A 172 -16.79 5.28 -8.14
N SER A 173 -17.09 4.90 -6.90
CA SER A 173 -18.13 5.56 -6.10
C SER A 173 -17.76 7.00 -5.78
N LEU A 174 -16.54 7.22 -5.29
CA LEU A 174 -16.05 8.56 -4.97
C LEU A 174 -16.13 9.49 -6.18
N VAL A 175 -15.72 9.02 -7.36
CA VAL A 175 -15.79 9.81 -8.60
C VAL A 175 -17.25 10.15 -8.95
N ARG A 176 -18.18 9.22 -8.75
CA ARG A 176 -19.61 9.48 -8.95
C ARG A 176 -20.12 10.56 -8.00
N ASP A 177 -19.81 10.44 -6.71
CA ASP A 177 -20.30 11.35 -5.67
C ASP A 177 -19.70 12.76 -5.82
N LEU A 178 -18.44 12.85 -6.25
CA LEU A 178 -17.78 14.13 -6.57
C LEU A 178 -18.39 14.83 -7.79
N ASN A 179 -18.94 14.07 -8.74
CA ASN A 179 -19.57 14.61 -9.96
C ASN A 179 -21.10 14.76 -9.83
N ALA A 180 -21.69 14.41 -8.69
CA ALA A 180 -23.12 14.58 -8.46
C ALA A 180 -23.47 16.08 -8.42
N GLU A 181 -24.57 16.47 -9.06
CA GLU A 181 -25.02 17.88 -9.13
C GLU A 181 -25.29 18.50 -7.75
N GLN A 182 -25.62 17.66 -6.77
CA GLN A 182 -25.93 18.05 -5.40
C GLN A 182 -24.68 18.35 -4.57
N THR A 183 -23.50 17.95 -5.05
CA THR A 183 -22.25 18.10 -4.32
C THR A 183 -21.72 19.53 -4.45
N PRO A 184 -21.52 20.26 -3.34
CA PRO A 184 -20.91 21.58 -3.38
C PRO A 184 -19.50 21.52 -3.99
N THR A 185 -19.23 22.38 -4.98
CA THR A 185 -17.91 22.42 -5.65
C THR A 185 -16.76 22.63 -4.65
N SER A 186 -16.98 23.42 -3.60
CA SER A 186 -15.99 23.64 -2.54
C SER A 186 -15.62 22.36 -1.79
N LEU A 187 -16.61 21.51 -1.52
CA LEU A 187 -16.43 20.23 -0.84
C LEU A 187 -15.69 19.24 -1.75
N ALA A 188 -16.09 19.13 -3.02
CA ALA A 188 -15.42 18.29 -4.01
C ALA A 188 -13.94 18.68 -4.18
N VAL A 189 -13.65 19.98 -4.33
CA VAL A 189 -12.28 20.50 -4.42
C VAL A 189 -11.49 20.20 -3.14
N THR A 190 -12.09 20.37 -1.97
CA THR A 190 -11.44 20.07 -0.68
C THR A 190 -11.01 18.61 -0.60
N VAL A 191 -11.90 17.68 -0.95
CA VAL A 191 -11.58 16.24 -0.95
C VAL A 191 -10.44 15.91 -1.91
N ILE A 192 -10.46 16.47 -3.13
CA ILE A 192 -9.39 16.28 -4.11
C ILE A 192 -8.05 16.82 -3.59
N VAL A 193 -8.05 18.03 -3.01
CA VAL A 193 -6.83 18.65 -2.46
C VAL A 193 -6.26 17.83 -1.31
N VAL A 194 -7.10 17.31 -0.42
CA VAL A 194 -6.67 16.46 0.71
C VAL A 194 -6.04 15.16 0.20
N LEU A 195 -6.66 14.50 -0.79
CA LEU A 195 -6.12 13.27 -1.39
C LEU A 195 -4.80 13.51 -2.13
N LEU A 196 -4.68 14.62 -2.87
CA LEU A 196 -3.44 15.02 -3.52
C LEU A 196 -2.34 15.33 -2.50
N ALA A 197 -2.66 16.06 -1.43
CA ALA A 197 -1.72 16.33 -0.35
C ALA A 197 -1.23 15.04 0.32
N ALA A 198 -2.14 14.09 0.58
CA ALA A 198 -1.79 12.77 1.10
C ALA A 198 -0.88 11.98 0.13
N ALA A 199 -1.17 12.01 -1.18
CA ALA A 199 -0.35 11.36 -2.19
C ALA A 199 1.08 11.96 -2.25
N VAL A 200 1.20 13.29 -2.16
CA VAL A 200 2.50 13.99 -2.13
C VAL A 200 3.26 13.67 -0.85
N ALA A 201 2.60 13.64 0.31
CA ALA A 201 3.23 13.26 1.58
C ALA A 201 3.75 11.81 1.54
N LEU A 202 2.96 10.90 0.97
CA LEU A 202 3.32 9.49 0.78
C LEU A 202 4.48 9.31 -0.22
N LEU A 203 4.54 10.13 -1.27
CA LEU A 203 5.68 10.20 -2.19
C LEU A 203 6.96 10.68 -1.48
N ALA A 204 6.86 11.76 -0.69
CA ALA A 204 7.99 12.26 0.09
C ALA A 204 8.48 11.21 1.11
N ALA A 205 7.55 10.53 1.78
CA ALA A 205 7.85 9.44 2.71
C ALA A 205 8.56 8.26 2.01
N SER A 206 8.07 7.83 0.84
CA SER A 206 8.65 6.71 0.09
C SER A 206 10.09 7.00 -0.35
N ILE A 207 10.36 8.22 -0.83
CA ILE A 207 11.70 8.66 -1.25
C ILE A 207 12.63 8.73 -0.04
N THR A 208 12.15 9.29 1.08
CA THR A 208 12.93 9.39 2.32
C THR A 208 13.31 8.00 2.84
N TRP A 209 12.34 7.08 2.88
CA TRP A 209 12.56 5.69 3.29
C TRP A 209 13.49 4.94 2.31
N TRP A 210 13.38 5.17 1.01
CA TRP A 210 14.28 4.57 0.00
C TRP A 210 15.72 5.06 0.14
N ASN A 211 15.90 6.34 0.43
CA ASN A 211 17.22 6.96 0.56
C ASN A 211 17.91 6.55 1.86
N GLY A 212 17.15 6.35 2.94
CA GLY A 212 17.66 5.84 4.22
C GLY A 212 17.94 4.34 4.23
N LYS A 213 17.57 3.61 3.18
CA LYS A 213 17.66 2.15 3.12
C LYS A 213 19.11 1.67 2.98
N PRO A 214 19.65 0.89 3.94
CA PRO A 214 21.03 0.41 3.87
C PRO A 214 21.26 -0.60 2.74
N ARG A 215 20.24 -1.39 2.37
CA ARG A 215 20.35 -2.41 1.31
C ARG A 215 19.20 -2.35 0.30
N LYS A 216 19.56 -2.16 -0.97
CA LYS A 216 18.62 -2.04 -2.08
C LYS A 216 18.64 -3.33 -2.90
N LEU A 217 17.59 -4.15 -2.73
CA LEU A 217 17.45 -5.40 -3.47
C LEU A 217 17.02 -5.13 -4.92
N PRO A 218 17.31 -6.05 -5.86
CA PRO A 218 16.75 -6.02 -7.20
C PRO A 218 15.22 -5.88 -7.13
N PHE A 219 14.64 -4.97 -7.93
CA PHE A 219 13.20 -4.68 -7.98
C PHE A 219 12.53 -4.12 -6.71
N SER A 220 13.24 -4.01 -5.58
CA SER A 220 12.66 -3.46 -4.34
C SER A 220 12.20 -2.00 -4.45
N TRP A 221 12.71 -1.27 -5.44
CA TRP A 221 12.25 0.08 -5.77
C TRP A 221 10.80 0.10 -6.24
N MET A 222 10.35 -0.95 -6.96
CA MET A 222 8.98 -1.06 -7.43
C MET A 222 8.03 -1.29 -6.26
N GLY A 223 8.32 -2.25 -5.37
CA GLY A 223 7.47 -2.46 -4.20
C GLY A 223 7.51 -1.28 -3.23
N MET A 224 8.64 -0.56 -3.17
CA MET A 224 8.75 0.67 -2.38
C MET A 224 7.83 1.77 -2.92
N GLY A 225 7.71 1.85 -4.24
CA GLY A 225 6.76 2.74 -4.90
C GLY A 225 5.32 2.25 -4.79
N MET A 226 5.07 0.95 -4.72
CA MET A 226 3.71 0.43 -4.60
C MET A 226 3.11 0.62 -3.20
N VAL A 227 3.88 0.46 -2.12
CA VAL A 227 3.37 0.56 -0.73
C VAL A 227 2.50 1.81 -0.52
N PRO A 228 2.96 3.03 -0.83
CA PRO A 228 2.18 4.23 -0.60
C PRO A 228 0.98 4.37 -1.57
N VAL A 229 1.08 3.83 -2.79
CA VAL A 229 -0.07 3.77 -3.72
C VAL A 229 -1.17 2.92 -3.11
N LEU A 230 -0.83 1.72 -2.63
CA LEU A 230 -1.82 0.83 -2.04
C LEU A 230 -2.39 1.42 -0.73
N MET A 231 -1.56 2.02 0.13
CA MET A 231 -2.02 2.66 1.36
C MET A 231 -2.91 3.89 1.13
N LEU A 232 -2.72 4.64 0.04
CA LEU A 232 -3.61 5.77 -0.30
C LEU A 232 -5.06 5.29 -0.55
N GLY A 233 -5.26 4.02 -0.87
CA GLY A 233 -6.60 3.44 -0.99
C GLY A 233 -7.46 3.61 0.26
N TYR A 234 -6.86 3.64 1.46
CA TYR A 234 -7.61 3.98 2.68
C TYR A 234 -8.16 5.40 2.65
N GLY A 235 -7.37 6.36 2.15
CA GLY A 235 -7.82 7.74 1.94
C GLY A 235 -8.98 7.81 0.95
N ILE A 236 -8.91 7.02 -0.13
CA ILE A 236 -10.01 6.88 -1.10
C ILE A 236 -11.27 6.35 -0.43
N PHE A 237 -11.18 5.29 0.38
CA PHE A 237 -12.35 4.77 1.09
C PHE A 237 -12.94 5.77 2.08
N VAL A 238 -12.10 6.44 2.88
CA VAL A 238 -12.56 7.46 3.84
C VAL A 238 -13.22 8.63 3.11
N ALA A 239 -12.64 9.09 2.01
CA ALA A 239 -13.23 10.12 1.17
C ALA A 239 -14.58 9.65 0.59
N ALA A 240 -14.65 8.44 0.02
CA ALA A 240 -15.88 7.88 -0.51
C ALA A 240 -16.97 7.76 0.57
N PHE A 241 -16.60 7.26 1.75
CA PHE A 241 -17.50 7.16 2.89
C PHE A 241 -18.03 8.53 3.34
N ALA A 242 -17.14 9.51 3.47
CA ALA A 242 -17.52 10.88 3.85
C ALA A 242 -18.38 11.56 2.78
N MET A 243 -18.12 11.31 1.50
CA MET A 243 -18.91 11.84 0.38
C MET A 243 -20.30 11.19 0.28
N HIS A 244 -20.38 9.89 0.57
CA HIS A 244 -21.62 9.13 0.50
C HIS A 244 -22.59 9.51 1.62
N PHE A 245 -22.09 9.72 2.84
CA PHE A 245 -22.91 10.05 4.02
C PHE A 245 -22.93 11.54 4.40
N GLY A 246 -21.93 12.33 3.99
CA GLY A 246 -21.77 13.73 4.34
C GLY A 246 -22.84 14.70 3.82
N PRO A 247 -23.43 14.52 2.62
CA PRO A 247 -24.48 15.39 2.09
C PRO A 247 -25.78 15.36 2.90
N ALA A 248 -25.96 14.37 3.80
CA ALA A 248 -27.17 14.23 4.62
C ALA A 248 -27.11 14.99 5.97
N VAL A 249 -26.01 15.68 6.28
CA VAL A 249 -25.74 16.24 7.63
C VAL A 249 -25.54 17.78 7.62
N PHE A 250 -25.62 18.44 6.47
CA PHE A 250 -25.54 19.91 6.38
C PHE A 250 -26.66 20.50 5.52
#